data_AF-A0A532CPH5-F1
#
_entry.id   AF-A0A532CPH5-F1
#
_cell.length_a   1.000
_cell.length_b   1.000
_cell.length_c   1.000
_cell.angle_alpha   90.00
_cell.angle_beta   90.00
_cell.angle_gamma   90.00
#
_symmetry.space_group_name_H-M   'P 1'
#
loop_
_entity.id
_entity.type
_entity.pdbx_description
1 polymer ?
#
loop_
_entity_poly.entity_id
_entity_poly.type
_entity_poly.pdbx_seq_one_letter_code
_entity_poly.pdbx_strand_id
1 'polypeptide(L)' 'MACDRLRFALRSPLRQLRQREYTGGVIIVTGSHDEDTLDEAWALGPQEVIGKPIDLERLLTSIQLVLVCREC' A
#
# COMPACT_ATOMS: atom_id res chain seq x y z
N MET A 1 10.64 -18.68 -10.71
CA MET A 1 9.68 -17.60 -10.38
C MET A 1 9.66 -17.19 -8.91
N ALA A 2 9.90 -18.09 -7.93
CA ALA A 2 9.99 -17.71 -6.50
C ALA A 2 11.17 -16.76 -6.15
N CYS A 3 12.28 -16.81 -6.89
CA CYS A 3 13.49 -16.03 -6.61
C CYS A 3 13.33 -14.52 -6.90
N ASP A 4 12.49 -14.14 -7.87
CA ASP A 4 12.19 -12.73 -8.16
C ASP A 4 11.24 -12.12 -7.12
N ARG A 5 10.27 -12.90 -6.64
CA ARG A 5 9.33 -12.47 -5.58
C ARG A 5 10.07 -12.14 -4.27
N LEU A 6 11.04 -12.98 -3.88
CA LEU A 6 11.92 -12.72 -2.73
C LEU A 6 12.80 -11.47 -2.90
N ARG A 7 13.32 -11.19 -4.10
CA ARG A 7 14.11 -9.98 -4.36
C ARG A 7 13.27 -8.70 -4.31
N PHE A 8 12.04 -8.76 -4.81
CA PHE A 8 11.10 -7.64 -4.75
C PHE A 8 10.66 -7.36 -3.31
N ALA A 9 10.33 -8.40 -2.55
CA ALA A 9 9.96 -8.30 -1.13
C ALA A 9 11.09 -7.74 -0.24
N LEU A 10 12.35 -8.12 -0.49
CA LEU A 10 13.49 -7.67 0.31
C LEU A 10 13.88 -6.20 0.08
N ARG A 11 13.55 -5.63 -1.09
CA ARG A 11 13.87 -4.23 -1.48
C ARG A 11 12.64 -3.33 -1.66
N SER A 12 11.45 -3.78 -1.28
CA SER A 12 10.25 -2.98 -1.49
C SER A 12 10.34 -1.64 -0.74
N PRO A 13 9.95 -0.51 -1.37
CA PRO A 13 9.87 0.79 -0.69
C PRO A 13 9.01 0.72 0.59
N LEU A 14 8.00 -0.14 0.56
CA LEU A 14 7.07 -0.36 1.66
C LEU A 14 7.76 -0.97 2.89
N ARG A 15 8.65 -1.95 2.69
CA ARG A 15 9.44 -2.54 3.79
C ARG A 15 10.40 -1.52 4.39
N GLN A 16 10.92 -0.59 3.60
CA GLN A 16 11.77 0.51 4.08
C GLN A 16 10.98 1.52 4.93
N LEU A 17 9.75 1.84 4.54
CA LEU A 17 8.87 2.70 5.36
C LEU A 17 8.62 2.06 6.74
N ARG A 18 8.34 0.75 6.77
CA ARG A 18 8.17 0.01 8.03
C ARG A 18 9.44 -0.02 8.87
N GLN A 19 10.61 -0.27 8.26
CA GLN A 19 11.90 -0.25 8.96
C GLN A 19 12.28 1.12 9.52
N ARG A 20 11.74 2.20 8.94
CA ARG A 20 11.95 3.58 9.40
C ARG A 20 10.88 4.06 10.40
N GLU A 21 10.00 3.16 10.85
CA GLU A 21 8.89 3.48 11.76
C GLU A 21 8.08 4.70 11.26
N TYR A 22 7.83 4.74 9.95
CA TYR A 22 7.11 5.85 9.34
C TYR A 22 5.68 5.93 9.91
N THR A 23 5.35 7.05 10.56
CA THR A 23 4.06 7.27 11.23
C THR A 23 3.04 8.03 10.39
N GLY A 24 3.39 8.39 9.15
CA GLY A 24 2.45 9.02 8.22
C GLY A 24 1.46 8.02 7.63
N GLY A 25 0.38 8.54 7.06
CA GLY A 25 -0.57 7.73 6.30
C GLY A 25 0.06 7.19 5.02
N VAL A 26 -0.21 5.93 4.71
CA VAL A 26 0.25 5.21 3.53
C VAL A 26 -0.97 4.72 2.75
N ILE A 27 -1.09 5.19 1.51
CA ILE A 27 -2.02 4.66 0.52
C ILE A 27 -1.19 3.93 -0.53
N ILE A 28 -1.48 2.66 -0.78
CA ILE A 28 -0.80 1.86 -1.80
C ILE A 28 -1.63 1.87 -3.07
N VAL A 29 -0.97 2.09 -4.21
CA VAL A 29 -1.59 2.03 -5.53
C VAL A 29 -0.93 0.93 -6.35
N THR A 30 -1.70 -0.06 -6.79
CA THR A 30 -1.18 -1.25 -7.48
C THR A 30 -1.92 -1.52 -8.79
N GLY A 31 -1.19 -1.94 -9.83
CA GLY A 31 -1.79 -2.47 -11.07
C GLY A 31 -1.83 -4.00 -11.11
N SER A 32 -1.41 -4.66 -10.03
CA SER A 32 -1.45 -6.12 -9.93
C SER A 32 -2.83 -6.56 -9.48
N HIS A 33 -3.41 -7.53 -10.19
CA HIS A 33 -4.62 -8.27 -9.78
C HIS A 33 -4.28 -9.60 -9.09
N ASP A 34 -2.99 -9.89 -8.90
CA ASP A 34 -2.49 -11.07 -8.20
C ASP A 34 -2.80 -10.97 -6.70
N GLU A 35 -3.60 -11.91 -6.18
CA GLU A 35 -4.07 -11.89 -4.79
C GLU A 35 -2.92 -11.96 -3.79
N ASP A 36 -1.87 -12.75 -4.05
CA ASP A 36 -0.67 -12.83 -3.21
C ASP A 36 -0.01 -11.44 -3.04
N THR A 37 0.04 -10.66 -4.11
CA THR A 37 0.62 -9.30 -4.11
C THR A 37 -0.24 -8.31 -3.33
N LEU A 38 -1.57 -8.49 -3.34
CA LEU A 38 -2.51 -7.69 -2.57
C LEU A 38 -2.42 -8.00 -1.07
N ASP A 39 -2.32 -9.28 -0.70
CA ASP A 39 -2.14 -9.70 0.69
C ASP A 39 -0.83 -9.16 1.26
N GLU A 40 0.26 -9.22 0.49
CA GLU A 40 1.53 -8.60 0.88
C GLU A 40 1.41 -7.08 1.07
N ALA A 41 0.62 -6.41 0.23
CA ALA A 41 0.36 -4.97 0.34
C ALA A 41 -0.41 -4.62 1.62
N TRP A 42 -1.45 -5.40 1.95
CA TRP A 42 -2.24 -5.22 3.17
C TRP A 42 -1.48 -5.58 4.45
N ALA A 43 -0.61 -6.60 4.40
CA ALA A 43 0.23 -7.00 5.53
C ALA A 43 1.19 -5.91 6.02
N LEU A 44 1.34 -4.81 5.27
CA LEU A 44 2.13 -3.65 5.65
C LEU A 44 1.36 -2.62 6.48
N GLY A 45 0.06 -2.84 6.69
CA GLY A 45 -0.82 -1.93 7.42
C GLY A 45 -1.04 -0.57 6.76
N PRO A 46 -1.22 -0.46 5.42
CA PRO A 46 -1.64 0.78 4.81
C PRO A 46 -3.07 1.14 5.26
N GLN A 47 -3.41 2.42 5.19
CA GLN A 47 -4.79 2.85 5.42
C GLN A 47 -5.71 2.47 4.25
N GLU A 48 -5.16 2.31 3.04
CA GLU A 48 -5.93 1.91 1.86
C GLU A 48 -5.03 1.28 0.78
N VAL A 49 -5.58 0.33 0.01
CA VAL A 49 -4.98 -0.21 -1.21
C VAL A 49 -5.92 0.02 -2.41
N ILE A 50 -5.44 0.74 -3.42
CA ILE A 50 -6.21 1.14 -4.60
C ILE A 50 -5.66 0.43 -5.85
N GLY A 51 -6.54 -0.23 -6.61
CA GLY A 51 -6.21 -0.85 -7.90
C GLY A 51 -6.13 0.18 -9.03
N LYS A 52 -5.29 -0.08 -10.04
CA LYS A 52 -5.28 0.64 -11.32
C LYS A 52 -6.24 -0.03 -12.32
N PRO A 53 -6.88 0.72 -13.23
CA PRO A 53 -6.85 2.18 -13.35
C PRO A 53 -7.54 2.86 -12.16
N ILE A 54 -7.03 4.03 -11.78
CA ILE A 54 -7.48 4.73 -10.58
C ILE A 54 -8.67 5.60 -10.93
N ASP A 55 -9.76 5.42 -10.20
CA ASP A 55 -10.85 6.37 -10.15
C ASP A 55 -10.45 7.58 -9.28
N LEU A 56 -10.52 8.79 -9.86
CA LEU A 56 -10.05 10.01 -9.19
C LEU A 56 -10.92 10.40 -8.00
N GLU A 57 -12.24 10.16 -8.07
CA GLU A 57 -13.13 10.43 -6.95
C GLU A 57 -12.79 9.53 -5.78
N ARG A 58 -12.61 8.22 -6.03
CA ARG A 58 -12.16 7.26 -5.03
C ARG A 58 -10.82 7.66 -4.40
N LEU A 59 -9.83 8.05 -5.22
CA LEU A 59 -8.53 8.48 -4.70
C LEU A 59 -8.65 9.72 -3.80
N LEU A 60 -9.44 10.71 -4.21
CA LEU A 60 -9.68 11.92 -3.42
C LEU A 60 -10.34 11.57 -2.09
N THR A 61 -11.35 10.70 -2.09
CA THR A 61 -12.00 10.22 -0.86
C THR A 61 -11.00 9.51 0.05
N SER A 62 -10.18 8.59 -0.47
CA SER A 62 -9.17 7.89 0.32
C SER A 62 -8.15 8.85 0.93
N ILE A 63 -7.67 9.85 0.18
CA ILE A 63 -6.76 10.88 0.71
C ILE A 63 -7.44 11.67 1.83
N GLN A 64 -8.68 12.13 1.62
CA GLN A 64 -9.42 12.89 2.62
C GLN A 64 -9.61 12.08 3.91
N LEU A 65 -9.98 10.80 3.81
CA LEU A 65 -10.12 9.93 4.98
C LEU A 65 -8.79 9.75 5.73
N VAL A 66 -7.69 9.53 5.02
CA VAL A 66 -6.36 9.35 5.64
C VAL A 66 -5.85 10.63 6.32
N LEU A 67 -6.18 11.80 5.79
CA LEU A 67 -5.76 13.09 6.35
C LEU A 67 -6.65 13.56 7.51
N VAL A 68 -7.95 13.23 7.49
CA VAL A 68 -8.96 13.74 8.43
C VAL A 68 -9.24 12.76 9.57
N CYS A 69 -9.34 11.46 9.29
CA CYS A 69 -9.58 10.43 10.31
C CYS A 69 -8.24 9.93 10.86
N ARG A 70 -7.65 10.70 11.78
CA ARG A 70 -6.44 10.29 12.53
C ARG A 70 -6.74 9.47 13.79
N GLU A 71 -8.02 9.22 14.11
CA GLU A 71 -8.45 8.66 15.39
C GLU A 71 -9.63 7.69 15.19
N CYS A 72 -9.39 6.40 15.48
CA CYS A 72 -10.31 5.41 16.06
C CYS A 72 -9.46 4.23 16.56
#